data_AF-A0A7W0PI69-F1
#
_entry.id   AF-A0A7W0PI69-F1
#
_cell.length_a   1.000
_cell.length_b   1.000
_cell.length_c   1.000
_cell.angle_alpha   90.00
_cell.angle_beta   90.00
_cell.angle_gamma   90.00
#
_symmetry.space_group_name_H-M   'P 1'
#
loop_
_entity.id
_entity.type
_entity.pdbx_description
1 polymer ?
#
loop_
_entity_poly.entity_id
_entity_poly.type
_entity_poly.pdbx_seq_one_letter_code
_entity_poly.pdbx_strand_id
1 'polypeptide(L)' 'MRPDRDAILKALEQVIDPEIRKPVTELDMVRDVLTEDDGAVS' A
#
# COMPACT_ATOMS: atom_id res chain seq x y z
N MET A 1 8.36 -3.53 15.95
CA MET A 1 7.95 -4.34 14.79
C MET A 1 7.87 -3.39 13.62
N ARG A 2 8.74 -3.52 12.62
CA ARG A 2 8.60 -2.75 11.37
C ARG A 2 7.55 -3.47 10.52
N PRO A 3 6.59 -2.76 9.90
CA PRO A 3 5.72 -3.41 8.93
C PRO A 3 6.60 -3.90 7.79
N ASP A 4 6.46 -5.17 7.45
CA ASP A 4 7.04 -5.69 6.22
C ASP A 4 6.23 -5.18 5.02
N ARG A 5 6.84 -5.23 3.84
CA ARG A 5 6.19 -4.82 2.59
C ARG A 5 4.82 -5.48 2.41
N ASP A 6 4.69 -6.73 2.82
CA ASP A 6 3.46 -7.51 2.70
C ASP A 6 2.35 -6.97 3.62
N ALA A 7 2.67 -6.56 4.85
CA ALA A 7 1.70 -5.89 5.73
C ALA A 7 1.21 -4.56 5.14
N ILE A 8 2.10 -3.81 4.49
CA ILE A 8 1.73 -2.54 3.85
C ILE A 8 0.81 -2.79 2.65
N LEU A 9 1.14 -3.75 1.78
CA LEU A 9 0.29 -4.14 0.65
C LEU A 9 -1.10 -4.59 1.11
N LYS A 10 -1.16 -5.41 2.15
CA LYS A 10 -2.42 -5.86 2.74
C LYS A 10 -3.24 -4.73 3.36
N ALA A 11 -2.60 -3.67 3.86
CA ALA A 11 -3.29 -2.47 4.31
C ALA A 11 -3.83 -1.67 3.12
N LEU A 12 -3.07 -1.55 2.03
CA LEU A 12 -3.48 -0.86 0.81
C LEU A 12 -4.66 -1.53 0.10
N GLU A 13 -4.82 -2.86 0.22
CA GLU A 13 -6.01 -3.58 -0.26
C GLU A 13 -7.33 -3.07 0.36
N GLN A 14 -7.28 -2.46 1.55
CA GLN A 14 -8.45 -1.89 2.22
C GLN A 14 -8.76 -0.46 1.75
N VAL A 15 -7.85 0.18 1.02
CA VAL A 15 -8.03 1.53 0.50
C VAL A 15 -8.77 1.44 -0.83
N ILE A 16 -10.06 1.77 -0.81
CA ILE A 16 -10.95 1.69 -1.96
C ILE A 16 -11.02 3.05 -2.65
N ASP A 17 -10.80 3.07 -3.96
CA ASP A 17 -11.05 4.23 -4.81
C ASP A 17 -12.57 4.53 -4.83
N PRO A 18 -13.00 5.75 -4.48
CA PRO A 18 -14.42 6.08 -4.37
C PRO A 18 -15.16 6.17 -5.71
N GLU A 19 -14.44 6.40 -6.81
CA GLU A 19 -15.00 6.57 -8.15
C GLU A 19 -15.27 5.21 -8.80
N ILE A 20 -14.29 4.31 -8.74
CA ILE A 20 -14.29 2.99 -9.39
C ILE A 20 -14.78 1.89 -8.42
N ARG A 21 -14.76 2.17 -7.10
CA ARG A 21 -15.12 1.23 -6.01
C ARG A 21 -14.28 -0.04 -6.01
N LYS A 22 -12.97 0.11 -6.26
CA LYS A 22 -11.99 -0.98 -6.24
C LYS A 22 -10.78 -0.62 -5.39
N PRO A 23 -10.05 -1.60 -4.84
CA PRO A 23 -8.80 -1.35 -4.15
C PRO A 23 -7.79 -0.62 -5.04
N VAL A 24 -7.05 0.34 -4.47
CA VAL A 24 -5.97 1.05 -5.19
C VAL A 24 -4.86 0.11 -5.67
N THR A 25 -4.71 -1.05 -5.03
CA THR A 25 -3.78 -2.12 -5.43
C THR A 25 -4.18 -2.81 -6.73
N GLU A 26 -5.46 -2.81 -7.10
CA GLU A 26 -5.96 -3.37 -8.37
C GLU A 26 -5.93 -2.36 -9.52
N LEU A 27 -5.80 -1.07 -9.19
CA LEU A 27 -5.85 0.03 -10.16
C LEU A 27 -4.47 0.46 -10.64
N ASP A 28 -3.41 -0.28 -10.28
CA ASP A 28 -2.01 0.07 -10.58
C ASP A 28 -1.64 1.49 -10.11
N MET A 29 -2.30 1.98 -9.06
CA MET A 29 -2.09 3.33 -8.52
C MET A 29 -0.85 3.39 -7.60
N VAL A 30 -0.35 2.24 -7.17
CA VAL A 30 0.84 2.11 -6.31
C VAL A 30 1.91 1.35 -7.08
N ARG A 31 2.96 2.06 -7.51
CA ARG A 31 4.03 1.47 -8.35
C ARG A 31 5.09 0.73 -7.56
N ASP A 32 5.46 1.28 -6.41
CA ASP A 32 6.45 0.68 -5.52
C ASP A 32 6.14 1.05 -4.06
N VAL A 33 6.65 0.26 -3.13
CA VAL A 33 6.56 0.49 -1.69
C VAL A 33 7.93 0.18 -1.10
N LEU A 34 8.62 1.22 -0.64
CA LEU A 34 9.92 1.11 0.00
C LEU A 34 9.76 1.31 1.50
N THR A 35 10.44 0.48 2.29
CA THR A 35 10.46 0.60 3.75
C THR A 35 11.89 0.91 4.19
N GLU A 36 12.08 2.07 4.80
CA GLU A 36 13.38 2.54 5.25
C GLU A 36 13.69 2.09 6.69
N ASP A 37 14.97 2.12 7.05
CA ASP A 37 15.45 1.68 8.36
C ASP A 37 14.97 2.56 9.52
N ASP A 38 14.61 3.81 9.27
CA ASP A 38 14.03 4.72 10.25
C ASP A 38 12.51 4.53 10.43
N GLY A 39 11.89 3.66 9.63
CA GLY A 39 10.45 3.40 9.61
C GLY A 39 9.66 4.26 8.65
N ALA A 40 10.31 5.06 7.80
CA ALA A 40 9.65 5.76 6.70
C ALA A 40 9.16 4.77 5.62
N VAL A 41 8.06 5.13 4.96
CA VAL A 41 7.47 4.39 3.85
C VAL A 41 7.25 5.36 2.68
N SER A 42 7.75 5.03 1.49
CA SER A 42 7.59 5.81 0.25
C SER A 42 7.08 4.99 -0.92
#